data_AF-A0A8J8JMI1-F1
#
_entry.id   AF-A0A8J8JMI1-F1
#
_cell.length_a   1.000
_cell.length_b   1.000
_cell.length_c   1.000
_cell.angle_alpha   90.00
_cell.angle_beta   90.00
_cell.angle_gamma   90.00
#
_symmetry.space_group_name_H-M   'P 1'
#
loop_
_entity.id
_entity.type
_entity.pdbx_description
1 polymer ?
#
loop_
_entity_poly.entity_id
_entity_poly.type
_entity_poly.pdbx_seq_one_letter_code
_entity_poly.pdbx_strand_id
1 'polypeptide(L)'
;MFIVRGRAGGTELTGTVYERGERSPSFRGAPDEDAAYVWVCDEFYEVDSGGSVQVIDDREVHLAFESPMPRGFDTREQALEAAREHVRTQFARIGVDPESVELEVEREP
;
A
#
# COMPACT_ATOMS: atom_id res chain seq x y z
N MET A 1 -10.06 -12.42 -0.91
CA MET A 1 -9.27 -11.19 -0.68
C MET A 1 -9.09 -10.42 -1.99
N PHE A 2 -8.67 -9.15 -1.92
CA PHE A 2 -8.31 -8.34 -3.10
C PHE A 2 -6.86 -7.89 -3.03
N ILE A 3 -6.13 -8.05 -4.13
CA ILE A 3 -4.80 -7.49 -4.31
C ILE A 3 -4.95 -6.14 -5.01
N VAL A 4 -4.44 -5.09 -4.37
CA VAL A 4 -4.41 -3.74 -4.94
C VAL A 4 -2.96 -3.41 -5.24
N ARG A 5 -2.69 -3.03 -6.48
CA ARG A 5 -1.34 -2.82 -6.96
C ARG A 5 -1.23 -1.50 -7.70
N GLY A 6 -0.16 -0.76 -7.44
CA GLY A 6 0.23 0.42 -8.20
C GLY A 6 1.58 0.23 -8.88
N ARG A 7 1.69 0.70 -10.11
CA ARG A 7 2.95 0.72 -10.87
C ARG A 7 3.21 2.11 -11.43
N ALA A 8 4.42 2.60 -11.21
CA ALA A 8 4.93 3.82 -11.81
C ALA A 8 6.44 3.90 -11.60
N GLY A 9 7.13 4.72 -12.39
CA GLY A 9 8.58 4.96 -12.23
C GLY A 9 9.47 3.72 -12.26
N GLY A 10 9.02 2.64 -12.90
CA GLY A 10 9.75 1.37 -12.95
C GLY A 10 9.69 0.53 -11.67
N THR A 11 8.84 0.90 -10.70
CA THR A 11 8.63 0.14 -9.46
C THR A 11 7.16 -0.23 -9.26
N GLU A 12 6.90 -1.05 -8.25
CA GLU A 12 5.58 -1.57 -7.90
C GLU A 12 5.36 -1.54 -6.38
N LEU A 13 4.16 -1.15 -5.97
CA LEU A 13 3.67 -1.33 -4.60
C LEU A 13 2.42 -2.21 -4.64
N THR A 14 2.40 -3.23 -3.78
CA THR A 14 1.26 -4.14 -3.63
C THR A 14 0.78 -4.12 -2.18
N GLY A 15 -0.53 -4.14 -1.99
CA GLY A 15 -1.17 -4.43 -0.71
C GLY A 15 -2.41 -5.28 -0.87
N THR A 16 -2.98 -5.69 0.25
CA THR A 16 -4.10 -6.64 0.30
C THR A 16 -5.26 -6.06 1.10
N VAL A 17 -6.46 -6.13 0.53
CA VAL A 17 -7.73 -5.98 1.27
C VAL A 17 -8.25 -7.38 1.63
N TYR A 18 -8.28 -7.68 2.91
CA TYR A 18 -8.90 -8.87 3.48
C TYR A 18 -10.38 -8.63 3.70
N GLU A 19 -11.22 -9.61 3.36
CA GLU A 19 -12.66 -9.61 3.58
C GLU A 19 -13.03 -10.26 4.91
N ARG A 20 -14.25 -10.01 5.38
CA ARG A 20 -14.80 -10.65 6.58
C ARG A 20 -14.68 -12.17 6.48
N GLY A 21 -14.09 -12.78 7.51
CA GLY A 21 -13.86 -14.22 7.60
C GLY A 21 -12.48 -14.66 7.08
N GLU A 22 -11.74 -13.77 6.43
CA GLU A 22 -10.32 -13.97 6.12
C GLU A 22 -9.45 -13.51 7.30
N ARG A 23 -8.25 -14.09 7.41
CA ARG A 23 -7.30 -13.69 8.45
C ARG A 23 -6.29 -12.69 7.88
N SER A 24 -6.40 -11.44 8.30
CA SER A 24 -5.35 -10.45 8.10
C SER A 24 -4.12 -10.77 8.95
N PRO A 25 -2.92 -10.34 8.51
CA PRO A 25 -1.77 -10.28 9.39
C PRO A 25 -2.00 -9.22 10.48
N SER A 26 -1.69 -9.57 11.73
CA SER A 26 -1.75 -8.64 12.85
C SER A 26 -0.36 -8.10 13.18
N PHE A 27 -0.30 -6.81 13.51
CA PHE A 27 0.92 -6.10 13.86
C PHE A 27 0.78 -5.49 15.24
N ARG A 28 1.92 -5.28 15.91
CA ARG A 28 1.91 -4.72 17.27
C ARG A 28 1.35 -3.30 17.25
N GLY A 29 0.23 -3.09 17.94
CA GLY A 29 -0.45 -1.79 17.98
C GLY A 29 -1.53 -1.60 16.91
N ALA A 30 -1.81 -2.62 16.10
CA ALA A 30 -2.95 -2.59 15.19
C ALA A 30 -4.27 -2.49 15.99
N PRO A 31 -5.24 -1.68 15.53
CA PRO A 31 -6.58 -1.63 16.14
C PRO A 31 -7.30 -2.99 16.00
N ASP A 32 -8.22 -3.28 16.92
CA ASP A 32 -9.01 -4.53 16.94
C ASP A 32 -9.69 -4.80 15.58
N GLU A 33 -9.59 -6.05 15.11
CA GLU A 33 -9.84 -6.49 13.72
C GLU A 33 -11.34 -6.73 13.37
N ASP A 34 -12.28 -6.13 14.10
CA ASP A 34 -13.73 -6.37 13.90
C ASP A 34 -14.31 -5.73 12.61
N ALA A 35 -13.46 -5.09 11.81
CA ALA A 35 -13.84 -4.50 10.54
C ALA A 35 -14.29 -5.55 9.52
N ALA A 36 -15.24 -5.17 8.66
CA ALA A 36 -15.71 -6.05 7.59
C ALA A 36 -14.65 -6.23 6.49
N TYR A 37 -13.77 -5.24 6.33
CA TYR A 37 -12.66 -5.25 5.38
C TYR A 37 -11.43 -4.64 6.04
N VAL A 38 -10.26 -5.24 5.82
CA VAL A 38 -8.99 -4.77 6.38
C VAL A 38 -7.98 -4.56 5.27
N TRP A 39 -7.52 -3.33 5.09
CA TRP A 39 -6.41 -3.00 4.19
C TRP A 39 -5.07 -3.14 4.91
N VAL A 40 -4.14 -3.87 4.31
CA VAL A 40 -2.75 -4.00 4.76
C VAL A 40 -1.82 -3.72 3.58
N CYS A 41 -0.91 -2.77 3.75
CA CYS A 41 0.13 -2.44 2.80
C CYS A 41 1.25 -1.71 3.51
N ASP A 42 2.49 -2.01 3.12
CA ASP A 42 3.67 -1.32 3.65
C ASP A 42 3.65 0.15 3.24
N GLU A 43 4.25 0.99 4.09
CA GLU A 43 4.53 2.37 3.75
C GLU A 43 6.01 2.55 3.49
N PHE A 44 6.36 3.50 2.63
CA PHE A 44 7.75 3.87 2.40
C PHE A 44 7.90 5.39 2.22
N TYR A 45 9.12 5.86 2.43
CA TYR A 45 9.50 7.25 2.24
C TYR A 45 10.97 7.36 1.82
N GLU A 46 11.30 8.45 1.14
CA GLU A 46 12.66 8.79 0.80
C GLU A 46 13.43 9.29 2.03
N VAL A 47 14.68 8.86 2.18
CA VAL A 47 15.59 9.28 3.25
C VAL A 47 16.92 9.76 2.67
N ASP A 48 17.62 10.64 3.38
CA ASP A 48 18.91 11.17 2.91
C ASP A 48 20.02 10.09 2.85
N SER A 49 19.93 9.07 3.70
CA SER A 49 20.90 7.96 3.74
C SER A 49 20.32 6.73 4.46
N GLY A 50 20.88 5.55 4.18
CA GLY A 50 20.38 4.28 4.69
C GLY A 50 19.29 3.69 3.79
N GLY A 51 18.41 2.86 4.35
CA GLY A 51 17.33 2.22 3.59
C GLY A 51 17.81 1.28 2.47
N SER A 52 16.90 0.98 1.55
CA SER A 52 17.19 0.24 0.31
C SER A 52 17.24 1.20 -0.86
N VAL A 53 18.25 1.02 -1.72
CA VAL A 53 18.41 1.84 -2.93
C VAL A 53 17.51 1.31 -4.04
N GLN A 54 16.70 2.18 -4.64
CA GLN A 54 15.89 1.89 -5.83
C GLN A 54 16.11 2.96 -6.90
N VAL A 55 15.83 2.61 -8.16
CA VAL A 55 15.81 3.56 -9.28
C VAL A 55 14.36 3.86 -9.62
N ILE A 56 13.97 5.13 -9.54
CA ILE A 56 12.63 5.64 -9.80
C ILE A 56 12.74 6.75 -10.84
N ASP A 57 12.13 6.58 -12.02
CA ASP A 57 12.25 7.55 -13.13
C ASP A 57 13.71 8.00 -13.41
N ASP A 58 14.61 7.02 -13.51
CA ASP A 58 16.06 7.22 -13.71
C ASP A 58 16.79 7.98 -12.58
N ARG A 59 16.14 8.19 -11.44
CA ARG A 59 16.71 8.77 -10.22
C ARG A 59 16.96 7.69 -9.16
N GLU A 60 18.17 7.67 -8.61
CA GLU A 60 18.48 6.83 -7.45
C GLU A 60 17.86 7.44 -6.17
N VAL A 61 17.12 6.62 -5.42
CA VAL A 61 16.47 7.00 -4.16
C VAL A 61 16.79 5.99 -3.07
N HIS A 62 16.97 6.50 -1.84
CA HIS A 62 17.07 5.67 -0.65
C HIS A 62 15.70 5.56 0.00
N LEU A 63 15.15 4.35 0.10
CA LEU A 63 13.83 4.09 0.64
C LEU A 63 13.90 3.40 2.00
N ALA A 64 13.25 4.00 2.99
CA ALA A 64 12.98 3.37 4.26
C ALA A 64 11.54 2.83 4.24
N PHE A 65 11.39 1.59 4.72
CA PHE A 65 10.09 0.94 4.87
C PHE A 65 9.62 1.02 6.30
N GLU A 66 8.33 1.26 6.47
CA GLU A 66 7.64 1.20 7.76
C GLU A 66 6.73 -0.03 7.79
N SER A 67 6.67 -0.67 8.96
CA SER A 67 5.75 -1.79 9.17
C SER A 67 4.31 -1.33 8.94
N PRO A 68 3.48 -2.17 8.29
CA PRO A 68 2.15 -1.76 7.88
C PRO A 68 1.25 -1.63 9.11
N MET A 69 0.39 -0.61 9.09
CA MET A 69 -0.70 -0.47 10.06
C MET A 69 -2.02 -0.87 9.39
N PRO A 70 -2.61 -2.02 9.77
CA PRO A 70 -3.91 -2.44 9.22
C PRO A 70 -4.98 -1.37 9.42
N ARG A 71 -5.75 -1.10 8.36
CA ARG A 71 -6.86 -0.13 8.38
C ARG A 71 -8.17 -0.83 8.10
N GLY A 72 -9.10 -0.74 9.05
CA GLY A 72 -10.42 -1.34 8.97
C GLY A 72 -11.47 -0.46 8.27
N PHE A 73 -12.36 -1.09 7.52
CA PHE A 73 -13.48 -0.46 6.81
C PHE A 73 -14.76 -1.30 6.91
N ASP A 74 -15.91 -0.64 6.80
CA ASP A 74 -17.23 -1.29 6.85
C ASP A 74 -17.63 -1.91 5.52
N THR A 75 -17.15 -1.36 4.40
CA THR A 75 -17.54 -1.79 3.06
C THR A 75 -16.34 -2.03 2.15
N ARG A 76 -16.53 -2.93 1.16
CA ARG A 76 -15.53 -3.23 0.14
C ARG A 76 -15.11 -1.98 -0.63
N GLU A 77 -16.09 -1.14 -1.00
CA GLU A 77 -15.84 0.06 -1.80
C GLU A 77 -14.95 1.06 -1.05
N GLN A 78 -15.26 1.33 0.23
CA GLN A 78 -14.40 2.17 1.08
C GLN A 78 -12.97 1.61 1.20
N ALA A 79 -12.84 0.30 1.41
CA ALA A 79 -11.53 -0.34 1.53
C ALA A 79 -10.71 -0.23 0.23
N LEU A 80 -11.35 -0.47 -0.92
CA LEU A 80 -10.67 -0.39 -2.22
C LEU A 80 -10.32 1.05 -2.61
N GLU A 81 -11.18 2.02 -2.35
CA GLU A 81 -10.86 3.44 -2.57
C GLU A 81 -9.69 3.87 -1.68
N ALA A 82 -9.75 3.58 -0.38
CA ALA A 82 -8.67 3.93 0.55
C ALA A 82 -7.35 3.21 0.24
N ALA A 83 -7.40 2.00 -0.32
CA ALA A 83 -6.23 1.29 -0.80
C ALA A 83 -5.61 1.98 -2.03
N ARG A 84 -6.43 2.34 -3.03
CA ARG A 84 -5.99 3.07 -4.23
C ARG A 84 -5.37 4.42 -3.90
N GLU A 85 -6.02 5.20 -3.02
CA GLU A 85 -5.51 6.49 -2.56
C GLU A 85 -4.19 6.34 -1.79
N HIS A 86 -4.09 5.32 -0.95
CA HIS A 86 -2.86 5.05 -0.22
C HIS A 86 -1.71 4.72 -1.16
N VAL A 87 -1.93 3.84 -2.14
CA VAL A 87 -0.90 3.49 -3.12
C VAL A 87 -0.40 4.74 -3.86
N ARG A 88 -1.31 5.59 -4.35
CA ARG A 88 -0.95 6.88 -4.96
C ARG A 88 -0.16 7.78 -4.02
N THR A 89 -0.54 7.83 -2.75
CA THR A 89 0.16 8.61 -1.72
C THR A 89 1.59 8.12 -1.51
N GLN A 90 1.84 6.81 -1.52
CA GLN A 90 3.20 6.27 -1.37
C GLN A 90 4.09 6.67 -2.56
N PHE A 91 3.58 6.59 -3.79
CA PHE A 91 4.30 7.07 -4.97
C PHE A 91 4.59 8.58 -4.91
N ALA A 92 3.64 9.39 -4.43
CA ALA A 92 3.85 10.83 -4.23
C ALA A 92 5.03 11.14 -3.30
N ARG A 93 5.22 10.32 -2.24
CA ARG A 93 6.30 10.49 -1.25
C ARG A 93 7.70 10.31 -1.83
N ILE A 94 7.82 9.66 -2.99
CA ILE A 94 9.11 9.42 -3.68
C ILE A 94 9.25 10.27 -4.94
N GLY A 95 8.37 11.26 -5.11
CA GLY A 95 8.42 12.24 -6.20
C GLY A 95 7.74 11.80 -7.49
N VAL A 96 6.98 10.70 -7.48
CA VAL A 96 6.21 10.23 -8.64
C VAL A 96 4.84 10.92 -8.65
N ASP A 97 4.39 11.37 -9.83
CA ASP A 97 3.06 11.97 -10.00
C ASP A 97 1.95 10.94 -9.67
N PRO A 98 1.08 11.19 -8.69
CA PRO A 98 -0.03 10.30 -8.34
C PRO A 98 -0.95 9.93 -9.51
N GLU A 99 -1.09 10.82 -10.50
CA GLU A 99 -1.94 10.59 -11.68
C GLU A 99 -1.29 9.64 -12.70
N SER A 100 0.05 9.50 -12.65
CA SER A 100 0.80 8.57 -13.48
C SER A 100 0.76 7.12 -12.98
N VAL A 101 0.24 6.89 -11.76
CA VAL A 101 0.20 5.57 -11.14
C VAL A 101 -0.88 4.70 -11.79
N GLU A 102 -0.44 3.66 -12.49
CA GLU A 102 -1.31 2.62 -13.02
C GLU A 102 -1.80 1.73 -11.87
N LEU A 103 -3.12 1.72 -11.64
CA LEU A 103 -3.75 0.97 -10.56
C LEU A 103 -4.49 -0.26 -11.08
N GLU A 104 -4.18 -1.41 -10.50
CA GLU A 104 -4.80 -2.70 -10.76
C GLU A 104 -5.44 -3.23 -9.47
N VAL A 105 -6.62 -3.85 -9.60
CA VAL A 105 -7.26 -4.59 -8.51
C VAL A 105 -7.65 -5.97 -9.00
N GLU A 106 -7.10 -6.99 -8.37
CA GLU A 106 -7.38 -8.38 -8.66
C GLU A 106 -8.08 -9.03 -7.47
N ARG A 107 -9.05 -9.90 -7.75
CA ARG A 107 -9.68 -10.73 -6.72
C ARG A 107 -8.99 -12.08 -6.69
N GLU A 108 -8.42 -12.42 -5.55
CA GLU A 108 -7.84 -13.74 -5.30
C GLU A 108 -8.92 -14.67 -4.68
N PRO A 109 -8.99 -15.94 -5.12
CA PRO A 109 -9.98 -16.92 -4.69
C PRO A 109 -9.77 -17.43 -3.25
#